data_AF-A0A954GC19-F1
#
_entry.id   AF-A0A954GC19-F1
#
_cell.length_a   1.000
_cell.length_b   1.000
_cell.length_c   1.000
_cell.angle_alpha   90.00
_cell.angle_beta   90.00
_cell.angle_gamma   90.00
#
_symmetry.space_group_name_H-M   'P 1'
#
loop_
_entity.id
_entity.type
_entity.pdbx_description
1 polymer ?
#
loop_
_entity_poly.entity_id
_entity_poly.type
_entity_poly.pdbx_seq_one_letter_code
_entity_poly.pdbx_strand_id
1 'polypeptide(L)'
;DVHRVQAGFGTAPLAPVAKDPLTGIGRTNDSILYGGSVTLWVTGDDESLQEIGPSLPSSSAACYGKPFLEVFAEANHDFYEIDPSFFSPAVIIFQNLDTGNVFQFGQMNTGLLKNSFGF
;
A
#
# COMPACT_ATOMS: atom_id res chain seq x y z
N ASP A 1 0.77 5.77 -17.28
CA ASP A 1 0.34 7.15 -17.49
C ASP A 1 -0.68 7.52 -16.42
N VAL A 2 -0.34 8.45 -15.52
CA VAL A 2 -1.23 8.86 -14.43
C VAL A 2 -2.40 9.73 -14.92
N HIS A 3 -2.33 10.30 -16.13
CA HIS A 3 -3.42 11.06 -16.72
C HIS A 3 -4.65 10.21 -17.06
N ARG A 4 -4.51 8.87 -17.07
CA ARG A 4 -5.63 7.93 -17.20
C ARG A 4 -6.49 7.84 -15.93
N VAL A 5 -6.01 8.31 -14.77
CA VAL A 5 -6.76 8.30 -13.51
C VAL A 5 -7.72 9.49 -13.47
N GLN A 6 -9.03 9.22 -13.43
CA GLN A 6 -10.09 10.23 -13.40
C GLN A 6 -10.53 10.59 -11.98
N ALA A 7 -10.49 9.62 -11.07
CA ALA A 7 -10.83 9.81 -9.67
C ALA A 7 -10.11 8.79 -8.78
N GLY A 8 -9.98 9.12 -7.49
CA GLY A 8 -9.41 8.24 -6.49
C GLY A 8 -10.13 8.35 -5.15
N PHE A 9 -10.28 7.22 -4.49
CA PHE A 9 -10.78 7.10 -3.12
C PHE A 9 -9.88 6.14 -2.36
N GLY A 10 -9.60 6.43 -1.09
CA GLY A 10 -8.75 5.58 -0.27
C GLY A 10 -9.19 5.54 1.18
N THR A 11 -8.96 4.41 1.82
CA THR A 11 -9.16 4.22 3.27
C THR A 11 -7.93 3.56 3.87
N ALA A 12 -7.64 3.89 5.11
CA ALA A 12 -6.62 3.23 5.91
C ALA A 12 -7.03 3.28 7.39
N PRO A 13 -6.66 2.28 8.21
CA PRO A 13 -6.89 2.33 9.65
C PRO A 13 -6.09 3.46 10.29
N LEU A 14 -6.71 4.17 11.24
CA LEU A 14 -6.00 5.13 12.07
C LEU A 14 -5.09 4.38 13.06
N ALA A 15 -3.78 4.60 12.95
CA ALA A 15 -2.80 4.01 13.85
C ALA A 15 -3.01 4.48 15.30
N PRO A 16 -2.86 3.59 16.32
CA PRO A 16 -2.82 4.02 17.71
C PRO A 16 -1.62 4.93 17.96
N VAL A 17 -1.84 5.99 18.74
CA VAL A 17 -0.80 6.97 19.11
C VAL A 17 0.41 6.25 19.70
N ALA A 18 1.57 6.48 19.10
CA ALA A 18 2.83 5.93 19.56
C ALA A 18 3.38 6.68 20.78
N LYS A 19 4.26 6.03 21.54
CA LYS A 19 4.94 6.65 22.70
C LYS A 19 6.08 7.58 22.29
N ASP A 20 6.65 7.34 21.12
CA ASP A 20 7.79 8.07 20.57
C ASP A 20 7.64 8.25 19.05
N PRO A 21 8.34 9.24 18.45
CA PRO A 21 8.21 9.54 17.03
C PRO A 21 8.61 8.40 16.10
N LEU A 22 9.61 7.59 16.46
CA LEU A 22 10.13 6.53 15.59
C LEU A 22 9.12 5.38 15.47
N THR A 23 8.53 4.96 16.59
CA THR A 23 7.40 4.03 16.59
C THR A 23 6.18 4.63 15.88
N GLY A 24 5.98 5.95 15.99
CA GLY A 24 4.94 6.69 15.29
C GLY A 24 5.04 6.54 13.78
N ILE A 25 6.22 6.79 13.22
CA ILE A 25 6.53 6.61 11.79
C ILE A 25 6.20 5.19 11.34
N GLY A 26 6.64 4.19 12.09
CA GLY A 26 6.37 2.77 11.80
C GLY A 26 4.88 2.49 11.68
N ARG A 27 4.11 2.81 12.73
CA ARG A 27 2.67 2.52 12.77
C ARG A 27 1.89 3.25 11.69
N THR A 28 2.21 4.51 11.43
CA THR A 28 1.49 5.28 10.39
C THR A 28 1.76 4.78 8.99
N ASN A 29 2.96 4.26 8.71
CA ASN A 29 3.25 3.60 7.44
C ASN A 29 2.53 2.26 7.36
N ASP A 30 2.60 1.44 8.41
CA ASP A 30 1.94 0.13 8.46
C ASP A 30 0.43 0.22 8.25
N SER A 31 -0.22 1.31 8.69
CA SER A 31 -1.61 1.61 8.35
C SER A 31 -1.89 1.58 6.84
N ILE A 32 -1.00 2.14 6.02
CA ILE A 32 -1.16 2.18 4.56
C ILE A 32 -0.70 0.86 3.94
N LEU A 33 0.50 0.41 4.31
CA LEU A 33 1.16 -0.77 3.75
C LEU A 33 0.34 -2.03 3.94
N TYR A 34 -0.28 -2.20 5.11
CA TYR A 34 -0.99 -3.43 5.46
C TYR A 34 -2.50 -3.24 5.62
N GLY A 35 -2.98 -2.00 5.69
CA GLY A 35 -4.40 -1.70 5.87
C GLY A 35 -5.00 -0.75 4.85
N GLY A 36 -4.19 -0.17 3.96
CA GLY A 36 -4.64 0.77 2.95
C GLY A 36 -5.41 0.08 1.83
N SER A 37 -6.58 0.60 1.48
CA SER A 37 -7.33 0.18 0.29
C SER A 37 -7.63 1.41 -0.56
N VAL A 38 -7.19 1.38 -1.81
CA VAL A 38 -7.36 2.47 -2.77
C VAL A 38 -8.20 1.98 -3.94
N THR A 39 -9.21 2.75 -4.32
CA THR A 39 -9.97 2.58 -5.56
C THR A 39 -9.66 3.73 -6.51
N LEU A 40 -9.27 3.39 -7.74
CA LEU A 40 -9.02 4.35 -8.81
C LEU A 40 -10.01 4.09 -9.95
N TRP A 41 -10.67 5.16 -10.40
CA TRP A 41 -11.44 5.15 -11.64
C TRP A 41 -10.53 5.58 -12.78
N VAL A 42 -10.39 4.72 -13.78
CA VAL A 42 -9.37 4.84 -14.82
C VAL A 42 -9.98 4.67 -16.21
N THR A 43 -9.37 5.28 -17.21
CA THR A 43 -9.69 5.05 -18.64
C THR A 43 -8.62 4.20 -19.31
N GLY A 44 -8.90 3.69 -20.51
CA GLY A 44 -8.04 2.88 -21.38
C GLY A 44 -8.33 1.37 -21.34
N ASP A 45 -7.36 0.55 -21.78
CA ASP A 45 -7.50 -0.89 -21.95
C ASP A 45 -7.34 -1.69 -20.64
N ASP A 46 -7.96 -2.87 -20.57
CA ASP A 46 -7.93 -3.76 -19.41
C ASP A 46 -6.60 -4.51 -19.29
N GLU A 47 -5.97 -4.82 -20.42
CA GLU A 47 -4.72 -5.56 -20.49
C GLU A 47 -3.60 -4.86 -19.72
N SER A 48 -3.45 -3.55 -19.91
CA SER A 48 -2.46 -2.75 -19.18
C SER A 48 -2.76 -2.67 -17.68
N LEU A 49 -4.05 -2.67 -17.28
CA LEU A 49 -4.42 -2.69 -15.85
C LEU A 49 -4.08 -4.04 -15.21
N GLN A 50 -4.28 -5.15 -15.93
CA GLN A 50 -3.89 -6.48 -15.48
C GLN A 50 -2.38 -6.67 -15.44
N GLU A 51 -1.64 -6.01 -16.34
CA GLU A 51 -0.18 -6.04 -16.37
C GLU A 51 0.43 -5.31 -15.16
N ILE A 52 -0.03 -4.07 -14.87
CA ILE A 52 0.54 -3.27 -13.77
C ILE A 52 -0.05 -3.63 -12.41
N GLY A 53 -1.31 -4.10 -12.36
CA GLY A 53 -2.04 -4.33 -11.12
C GLY A 53 -1.31 -5.18 -10.08
N PRO A 54 -0.71 -6.33 -10.45
CA PRO A 54 0.02 -7.18 -9.51
C PRO A 54 1.25 -6.55 -8.86
N SER A 55 1.87 -5.54 -9.48
CA SER A 55 3.08 -4.90 -8.96
C SER A 55 2.81 -3.69 -8.07
N LEU A 56 1.57 -3.19 -8.04
CA LEU A 56 1.20 -1.97 -7.30
C LEU A 56 0.97 -2.15 -5.80
N PRO A 57 0.38 -3.25 -5.29
CA PRO A 57 0.22 -3.42 -3.85
C PRO A 57 1.55 -3.58 -3.12
N SER A 58 1.61 -3.16 -1.86
CA SER A 58 2.82 -3.30 -1.01
C SER A 58 3.35 -4.72 -0.92
N SER A 59 2.49 -5.72 -1.09
CA SER A 59 2.86 -7.13 -1.12
C SER A 59 3.74 -7.54 -2.30
N SER A 60 3.92 -6.69 -3.31
CA SER A 60 4.83 -6.93 -4.44
C SER A 60 6.30 -6.65 -4.08
N ALA A 61 6.56 -5.82 -3.08
CA ALA A 61 7.91 -5.42 -2.68
C ALA A 61 8.64 -6.55 -1.94
N ALA A 62 9.94 -6.70 -2.19
CA ALA A 62 10.76 -7.76 -1.60
C ALA A 62 10.89 -7.67 -0.07
N CYS A 63 10.77 -6.48 0.50
CA CYS A 63 10.84 -6.22 1.94
C CYS A 63 9.50 -6.42 2.67
N TYR A 64 8.43 -6.78 1.96
CA TYR A 64 7.12 -7.05 2.56
C TYR A 64 7.17 -8.25 3.52
N GLY A 65 6.37 -8.18 4.60
CA GLY A 65 6.19 -9.31 5.53
C GLY A 65 6.59 -9.01 6.98
N LYS A 66 7.07 -7.80 7.27
CA LYS A 66 7.48 -7.35 8.61
C LYS A 66 7.13 -5.87 8.82
N PRO A 67 6.90 -5.40 10.05
CA PRO A 67 6.59 -4.00 10.34
C PRO A 67 7.57 -3.02 9.69
N PHE A 68 7.08 -1.85 9.26
CA PHE A 68 7.90 -0.83 8.60
C PHE A 68 9.11 -0.43 9.44
N LEU A 69 8.98 -0.41 10.77
CA LEU A 69 10.10 -0.07 11.64
C LEU A 69 11.26 -1.06 11.53
N GLU A 70 10.98 -2.35 11.31
CA GLU A 70 12.02 -3.36 11.07
C GLU A 70 12.68 -3.16 9.70
N VAL A 71 11.89 -2.90 8.66
CA VAL A 71 12.41 -2.56 7.32
C VAL A 71 13.29 -1.30 7.38
N PHE A 72 12.84 -0.29 8.11
CA PHE A 72 13.57 0.97 8.27
C PHE A 72 14.86 0.80 9.06
N ALA A 73 14.88 -0.06 10.09
CA ALA A 73 16.09 -0.39 10.83
C ALA A 73 17.11 -1.15 9.95
N GLU A 74 16.65 -2.11 9.14
CA GLU A 74 17.51 -2.83 8.18
C GLU A 74 18.11 -1.91 7.11
N ALA A 75 17.37 -0.85 6.75
CA ALA A 75 17.82 0.21 5.85
C ALA A 75 18.68 1.29 6.55
N ASN A 76 19.22 1.03 7.76
CA ASN A 76 20.00 1.99 8.56
C ASN A 76 19.27 3.33 8.82
N HIS A 77 17.94 3.29 8.90
CA HIS A 77 17.07 4.45 9.01
C HIS A 77 17.20 5.44 7.84
N ASP A 78 17.54 4.95 6.65
CA ASP A 78 17.56 5.72 5.42
C ASP A 78 16.38 5.31 4.52
N PHE A 79 15.49 6.26 4.23
CA PHE A 79 14.35 6.04 3.33
C PHE A 79 14.79 5.74 1.89
N TYR A 80 15.95 6.24 1.45
CA TYR A 80 16.44 6.03 0.08
C TYR A 80 16.96 4.61 -0.15
N GLU A 81 17.27 3.89 0.93
CA GLU A 81 17.69 2.48 0.89
C GLU A 81 16.47 1.52 0.88
N ILE A 82 15.26 2.05 1.02
CA ILE A 82 14.01 1.29 0.91
C ILE A 82 13.49 1.36 -0.52
N ASP A 83 13.12 0.20 -1.08
CA ASP A 83 12.47 0.12 -2.38
C ASP A 83 11.23 1.05 -2.45
N PRO A 84 11.20 2.03 -3.37
CA PRO A 84 10.08 2.96 -3.49
C PRO A 84 8.73 2.27 -3.75
N SER A 85 8.73 1.10 -4.39
CA SER A 85 7.52 0.32 -4.64
C SER A 85 6.86 -0.17 -3.35
N PHE A 86 7.61 -0.21 -2.23
CA PHE A 86 7.08 -0.55 -0.94
C PHE A 86 6.09 0.49 -0.42
N PHE A 87 6.22 1.77 -0.78
CA PHE A 87 5.31 2.84 -0.34
C PHE A 87 4.00 2.84 -1.12
N SER A 88 3.25 1.76 -0.97
CA SER A 88 2.03 1.46 -1.72
C SER A 88 0.93 0.91 -0.79
N PRO A 89 -0.35 0.96 -1.21
CA PRO A 89 -1.44 0.45 -0.39
C PRO A 89 -1.43 -1.09 -0.32
N ALA A 90 -2.07 -1.64 0.71
CA ALA A 90 -2.29 -3.08 0.82
C ALA A 90 -3.19 -3.63 -0.30
N VAL A 91 -4.15 -2.83 -0.76
CA VAL A 91 -5.12 -3.17 -1.82
C VAL A 91 -5.25 -2.03 -2.81
N ILE A 92 -5.26 -2.37 -4.11
CA ILE A 92 -5.62 -1.47 -5.20
C ILE A 92 -6.79 -2.06 -5.97
N ILE A 93 -7.77 -1.21 -6.29
CA ILE A 93 -8.96 -1.56 -7.07
C ILE A 93 -9.02 -0.61 -8.27
N PHE A 94 -9.02 -1.14 -9.47
CA PHE A 94 -9.28 -0.39 -10.69
C PHE A 94 -10.73 -0.56 -11.12
N GLN A 95 -11.41 0.57 -11.30
CA GLN A 95 -12.72 0.67 -11.92
C GLN A 95 -12.50 1.24 -13.33
N ASN A 96 -12.50 0.38 -14.36
CA ASN A 96 -12.29 0.84 -15.73
C ASN A 96 -13.58 1.47 -16.28
N LEU A 97 -13.53 2.77 -16.56
CA LEU A 97 -14.67 3.55 -17.05
C LEU A 97 -15.02 3.26 -18.52
N ASP A 98 -14.05 2.79 -19.32
CA ASP A 98 -14.25 2.53 -20.74
C ASP A 98 -14.82 1.12 -20.98
N THR A 99 -14.39 0.12 -20.20
CA THR A 99 -14.82 -1.28 -20.34
C THR A 99 -15.90 -1.70 -19.35
N GLY A 100 -16.00 -1.00 -18.22
CA GLY A 100 -16.89 -1.36 -17.10
C GLY A 100 -16.34 -2.48 -16.20
N ASN A 101 -15.15 -3.00 -16.47
CA ASN A 101 -14.55 -4.07 -15.68
C ASN A 101 -13.87 -3.56 -14.40
N VAL A 102 -13.78 -4.45 -13.42
CA VAL A 102 -13.18 -4.17 -12.11
C VAL A 102 -12.06 -5.16 -11.83
N PHE A 103 -10.90 -4.63 -11.45
CA PHE A 103 -9.73 -5.45 -11.09
C PHE A 103 -9.26 -5.10 -9.68
N GLN A 104 -9.02 -6.12 -8.85
CA GLN A 104 -8.50 -5.94 -7.50
C GLN A 104 -7.20 -6.72 -7.35
N PHE A 105 -6.20 -6.07 -6.75
CA PHE A 105 -4.90 -6.67 -6.45
C PHE A 105 -4.50 -6.38 -5.01
N GLY A 106 -3.72 -7.30 -4.43
CA GLY A 106 -3.28 -7.22 -3.04
C GLY A 106 -4.34 -7.66 -2.05
N GLN A 107 -4.01 -7.55 -0.76
CA GLN A 107 -4.88 -7.89 0.36
C GLN A 107 -4.42 -7.16 1.62
N MET A 108 -5.36 -6.85 2.51
CA MET A 108 -5.03 -6.34 3.83
C MET A 108 -4.33 -7.42 4.67
N ASN A 109 -3.30 -7.02 5.41
CA ASN A 109 -2.58 -7.89 6.34
C ASN A 109 -2.87 -7.50 7.78
N THR A 110 -4.01 -7.97 8.28
CA THR A 110 -4.47 -7.69 9.64
C THR A 110 -3.55 -8.29 10.71
N GLY A 111 -2.78 -9.34 10.39
CA GLY A 111 -1.78 -9.92 11.29
C GLY A 111 -0.62 -8.94 11.54
N LEU A 112 -0.05 -8.37 10.47
CA LEU A 112 1.01 -7.36 10.60
C LEU A 112 0.51 -6.06 11.23
N LEU A 113 -0.71 -5.63 10.92
CA LEU A 113 -1.31 -4.47 11.60
C LEU A 113 -1.42 -4.68 13.10
N LYS A 114 -1.90 -5.84 13.56
CA LYS A 114 -2.00 -6.16 15.00
C LYS A 114 -0.62 -6.18 15.65
N ASN A 115 0.36 -6.82 15.01
CA ASN A 115 1.75 -6.82 15.47
C ASN A 115 2.31 -5.40 15.63
N SER A 116 2.20 -4.57 14.59
CA SER A 116 2.67 -3.17 14.58
C SER A 116 1.98 -2.30 15.65
N PHE A 117 0.68 -2.49 15.81
CA PHE A 117 -0.13 -1.70 16.74
C PHE A 117 -0.02 -2.21 18.19
N GLY A 118 0.48 -3.44 18.39
CA GLY A 118 0.64 -4.07 19.70
C GLY A 118 -0.65 -4.65 20.26
N PHE A 119 -1.49 -5.25 19.39
CA PHE A 119 -2.73 -5.96 19.75
C PHE A 119 -2.59 -7.47 19.70
#